data_AF-A0A4S9JJ51-F1
#
_entry.id   AF-A0A4S9JJ51-F1
#
_cell.length_a   1.000
_cell.length_b   1.000
_cell.length_c   1.000
_cell.angle_alpha   90.00
_cell.angle_beta   90.00
_cell.angle_gamma   90.00
#
_symmetry.space_group_name_H-M   'P 1'
#
loop_
_entity.id
_entity.type
_entity.pdbx_description
1 polymer ?
#
loop_
_entity_poly.entity_id
_entity_poly.type
_entity_poly.pdbx_seq_one_letter_code
_entity_poly.pdbx_strand_id
1 'polypeptide(L)'
;MHLTSRTPPPNMSFEFVEPGLRDAFDHYRSRVIQLNRNNLAKLFEIVEVSPDSTDPKDLELVAVEEWDSLPDSINTLSDFYSLLSDGTEPPLNGEKRLQLLAEIEECLQDRVPSEWQPMRLPEDFKQLCVLTDGLTGPGLPKTNTMYIPHAFNGLSSPLASLKGNYLSAEDMKAESFLDLLDYEVAVAIGMGDVAGGTGGGSWLCWCKDDFTETWKWRWSVRLGHNQTPRVYEDVVGLLEKYWKDFLTNIVASYDDIGQENL
;
A
#
# COMPACT_ATOMS: atom_id res chain seq x y z
N MET A 1 36.48 36.86 7.04
CA MET A 1 35.11 36.36 6.78
C MET A 1 35.16 35.61 5.45
N HIS A 2 35.31 34.29 5.51
CA HIS A 2 35.26 33.44 4.32
C HIS A 2 33.89 32.77 4.25
N LEU A 3 33.09 33.22 3.28
CA LEU A 3 31.88 32.55 2.83
C LEU A 3 32.32 31.33 2.02
N THR A 4 32.27 30.14 2.64
CA THR A 4 32.38 28.88 1.89
C THR A 4 31.07 28.67 1.12
N SER A 5 31.16 28.79 -0.21
CA SER A 5 30.10 28.40 -1.13
C SER A 5 29.80 26.92 -0.90
N ARG A 6 28.60 26.62 -0.39
CA ARG A 6 28.05 25.27 -0.44
C ARG A 6 27.72 24.99 -1.89
N THR A 7 28.54 24.18 -2.53
CA THR A 7 28.19 23.52 -3.79
C THR A 7 26.85 22.80 -3.57
N PRO A 8 25.84 23.01 -4.43
CA PRO A 8 24.64 22.19 -4.38
C PRO A 8 25.03 20.72 -4.64
N PRO A 9 24.36 19.75 -4.00
CA PRO A 9 24.62 18.35 -4.27
C PRO A 9 24.34 18.05 -5.74
N PRO A 10 25.03 17.07 -6.34
CA PRO A 10 24.85 16.71 -7.74
C PRO A 10 23.39 16.34 -7.98
N ASN A 11 22.82 16.83 -9.09
CA ASN A 11 21.53 16.43 -9.64
C ASN A 11 21.45 14.89 -9.67
N MET A 12 20.87 14.28 -8.63
CA MET A 12 20.39 12.91 -8.71
C MET A 12 19.10 12.95 -9.50
N SER A 13 19.15 12.38 -10.70
CA SER A 13 17.98 12.01 -11.48
C SER A 13 17.21 10.92 -10.71
N PHE A 14 16.37 11.34 -9.76
CA PHE A 14 15.47 10.48 -8.97
C PHE A 14 14.30 9.89 -9.78
N GLU A 15 14.37 9.92 -11.12
CA GLU A 15 13.42 9.24 -12.00
C GLU A 15 13.88 7.82 -12.37
N PHE A 16 15.10 7.43 -11.99
CA PHE A 16 15.55 6.07 -12.22
C PHE A 16 14.84 5.11 -11.28
N VAL A 17 14.20 4.11 -11.86
CA VAL A 17 13.56 2.99 -11.16
C VAL A 17 14.25 1.72 -11.60
N GLU A 18 14.69 0.92 -10.65
CA GLU A 18 15.33 -0.36 -10.93
C GLU A 18 14.40 -1.27 -11.74
N PRO A 19 14.90 -1.96 -12.78
CA PRO A 19 14.06 -2.81 -13.64
C PRO A 19 13.26 -3.86 -12.86
N GLY A 20 13.88 -4.51 -11.86
CA GLY A 20 13.20 -5.51 -11.04
C GLY A 20 12.02 -4.95 -10.25
N LEU A 21 12.14 -3.71 -9.74
CA LEU A 21 11.05 -3.03 -9.04
C LEU A 21 9.94 -2.64 -10.01
N ARG A 22 10.29 -2.09 -11.18
CA ARG A 22 9.34 -1.76 -12.25
C ARG A 22 8.54 -3.00 -12.68
N ASP A 23 9.22 -4.11 -12.92
CA ASP A 23 8.61 -5.38 -13.32
C ASP A 23 7.68 -5.92 -12.22
N ALA A 24 8.13 -5.91 -10.95
CA ALA A 24 7.30 -6.32 -9.83
C ALA A 24 6.04 -5.44 -9.67
N PHE A 25 6.18 -4.13 -9.90
CA PHE A 25 5.07 -3.18 -9.84
C PHE A 25 4.06 -3.39 -10.98
N ASP A 26 4.53 -3.56 -12.22
CA ASP A 26 3.65 -3.83 -13.35
C ASP A 26 2.98 -5.21 -13.23
N HIS A 27 3.67 -6.22 -12.70
CA HIS A 27 3.07 -7.51 -12.34
C HIS A 27 2.01 -7.38 -11.26
N TYR A 28 2.26 -6.60 -10.21
CA TYR A 28 1.28 -6.33 -9.16
C TYR A 28 -0.01 -5.73 -9.74
N ARG A 29 0.13 -4.66 -10.54
CA ARG A 29 -1.00 -4.01 -11.21
C ARG A 29 -1.79 -4.98 -12.06
N SER A 30 -1.08 -5.79 -12.86
CA SER A 30 -1.68 -6.82 -13.71
C SER A 30 -2.45 -7.87 -12.91
N ARG A 31 -1.94 -8.30 -11.75
CA ARG A 31 -2.65 -9.26 -10.88
C ARG A 31 -3.88 -8.64 -10.24
N VAL A 32 -3.75 -7.45 -9.67
CA VAL A 32 -4.88 -6.77 -8.99
C VAL A 32 -6.00 -6.50 -9.98
N ILE A 33 -5.71 -5.94 -11.16
CA ILE A 33 -6.75 -5.68 -12.16
C ILE A 33 -7.41 -6.99 -12.64
N GLN A 34 -6.65 -8.07 -12.79
CA GLN A 34 -7.22 -9.36 -13.20
C GLN A 34 -8.11 -9.96 -12.11
N LEU A 35 -7.70 -9.90 -10.85
CA LEU A 35 -8.53 -10.33 -9.72
C LEU A 35 -9.80 -9.47 -9.61
N ASN A 36 -9.71 -8.16 -9.81
CA ASN A 36 -10.87 -7.27 -9.82
C ASN A 36 -11.84 -7.59 -10.98
N ARG A 37 -11.32 -7.96 -12.16
CA ARG A 37 -12.15 -8.45 -13.27
C ARG A 37 -12.86 -9.74 -12.91
N ASN A 38 -12.17 -10.67 -12.26
CA ASN A 38 -12.76 -11.92 -11.83
C ASN A 38 -13.83 -11.70 -10.75
N ASN A 39 -13.58 -10.80 -9.79
CA ASN A 39 -14.58 -10.37 -8.79
C ASN A 39 -15.84 -9.81 -9.46
N LEU A 40 -15.68 -8.93 -10.45
CA LEU A 40 -16.82 -8.33 -11.16
C LEU A 40 -17.62 -9.37 -11.97
N ALA A 41 -16.93 -10.25 -12.69
CA ALA A 41 -17.59 -11.35 -13.40
C ALA A 41 -18.38 -12.23 -12.43
N LYS A 42 -17.81 -12.49 -11.25
CA LYS A 42 -18.45 -13.30 -10.22
C LYS A 42 -19.63 -12.61 -9.56
N LEU A 43 -19.55 -11.30 -9.36
CA LEU A 43 -20.69 -10.48 -8.94
C LEU A 43 -21.85 -10.61 -9.94
N PHE A 44 -21.59 -10.55 -11.25
CA PHE A 44 -22.62 -10.76 -12.26
C PHE A 44 -23.28 -12.14 -12.17
N GLU A 45 -22.51 -13.18 -11.88
CA GLU A 45 -23.07 -14.51 -11.61
C GLU A 45 -23.95 -14.53 -10.36
N ILE A 46 -23.49 -13.92 -9.26
CA ILE A 46 -24.21 -13.88 -7.97
C ILE A 46 -25.56 -13.17 -8.10
N VAL A 47 -25.59 -12.06 -8.86
CA VAL A 47 -26.83 -11.31 -9.11
C VAL A 47 -27.62 -11.83 -10.32
N GLU A 48 -27.17 -12.93 -10.94
CA GLU A 48 -27.81 -13.62 -12.06
C GLU A 48 -28.05 -12.76 -13.32
N VAL A 49 -27.10 -11.90 -13.68
CA VAL A 49 -27.20 -10.98 -14.84
C VAL A 49 -26.18 -11.31 -15.95
N SER A 50 -26.51 -10.94 -17.18
CA SER A 50 -25.59 -11.08 -18.32
C SER A 50 -24.66 -9.86 -18.44
N PRO A 51 -23.33 -10.02 -18.64
CA PRO A 51 -22.40 -8.89 -18.79
C PRO A 51 -22.71 -7.96 -19.99
N ASP A 52 -23.51 -8.42 -20.95
CA ASP A 52 -23.97 -7.63 -22.09
C ASP A 52 -25.33 -6.93 -21.83
N SER A 53 -25.89 -7.07 -20.62
CA SER A 53 -27.17 -6.46 -20.27
C SER A 53 -27.09 -4.93 -20.31
N THR A 54 -28.16 -4.34 -20.85
CA THR A 54 -28.44 -2.91 -20.88
C THR A 54 -29.72 -2.57 -20.13
N ASP A 55 -30.36 -3.54 -19.47
CA ASP A 55 -31.54 -3.29 -18.65
C ASP A 55 -31.12 -2.41 -17.45
N PRO A 56 -31.69 -1.20 -17.30
CA PRO A 56 -31.36 -0.32 -16.17
C PRO A 56 -31.47 -1.00 -14.81
N LYS A 57 -32.38 -1.97 -14.63
CA LYS A 57 -32.52 -2.70 -13.38
C LYS A 57 -31.32 -3.60 -13.08
N ASP A 58 -30.77 -4.24 -14.10
CA ASP A 58 -29.57 -5.07 -13.95
C ASP A 58 -28.36 -4.20 -13.61
N LEU A 59 -28.24 -3.04 -14.28
CA LEU A 59 -27.20 -2.05 -13.99
C LEU A 59 -27.29 -1.55 -12.55
N GLU A 60 -28.50 -1.20 -12.10
CA GLU A 60 -28.76 -0.75 -10.72
C GLU A 60 -28.46 -1.83 -9.69
N LEU A 61 -28.82 -3.09 -9.96
CA LEU A 61 -28.58 -4.21 -9.05
C LEU A 61 -27.09 -4.39 -8.75
N VAL A 62 -26.25 -4.40 -9.79
CA VAL A 62 -24.79 -4.45 -9.64
C VAL A 62 -24.25 -3.21 -8.92
N ALA A 63 -24.75 -2.02 -9.29
CA ALA A 63 -24.27 -0.77 -8.72
C ALA A 63 -24.53 -0.67 -7.22
N VAL A 64 -25.69 -1.11 -6.74
CA VAL A 64 -26.04 -1.05 -5.31
C VAL A 64 -25.18 -1.98 -4.46
N GLU A 65 -24.73 -3.10 -5.01
CA GLU A 65 -23.86 -4.03 -4.29
C GLU A 65 -22.48 -3.40 -4.00
N GLU A 66 -21.87 -2.73 -4.99
CA GLU A 66 -20.44 -2.33 -4.91
C GLU A 66 -20.11 -0.84 -5.12
N TRP A 67 -21.02 -0.05 -5.69
CA TRP A 67 -20.81 1.38 -6.00
C TRP A 67 -21.79 2.33 -5.29
N ASP A 68 -22.66 1.81 -4.41
CA ASP A 68 -23.78 2.48 -3.73
C ASP A 68 -24.85 3.11 -4.64
N SER A 69 -24.48 3.53 -5.86
CA SER A 69 -25.36 4.10 -6.88
C SER A 69 -24.76 3.89 -8.29
N LEU A 70 -25.60 3.91 -9.32
CA LEU A 70 -25.17 3.73 -10.71
C LEU A 70 -24.31 4.91 -11.19
N PRO A 71 -23.06 4.70 -11.60
CA PRO A 71 -22.24 5.78 -12.14
C PRO A 71 -22.76 6.26 -13.50
N ASP A 72 -22.74 7.58 -13.72
CA ASP A 72 -23.27 8.23 -14.94
C ASP A 72 -22.66 7.72 -16.26
N SER A 73 -21.44 7.17 -16.20
CA SER A 73 -20.71 6.66 -17.36
C SER A 73 -21.13 5.26 -17.81
N ILE A 74 -22.01 4.58 -17.07
CA ILE A 74 -22.38 3.19 -17.30
C ILE A 74 -23.64 3.09 -18.15
N ASN A 75 -23.53 2.42 -19.30
CA ASN A 75 -24.63 2.15 -20.22
C ASN A 75 -24.85 0.63 -20.42
N THR A 76 -23.83 -0.18 -20.15
CA THR A 76 -23.87 -1.64 -20.18
C THR A 76 -23.16 -2.21 -18.94
N LEU A 77 -23.43 -3.47 -18.57
CA LEU A 77 -22.67 -4.09 -17.48
C LEU A 77 -21.17 -4.23 -17.79
N SER A 78 -20.78 -4.36 -19.06
CA SER A 78 -19.37 -4.37 -19.44
C SER A 78 -18.65 -3.05 -19.13
N ASP A 79 -19.36 -1.93 -19.05
CA ASP A 79 -18.74 -0.63 -18.76
C ASP A 79 -18.14 -0.59 -17.34
N PHE A 80 -18.64 -1.41 -16.40
CA PHE A 80 -18.06 -1.50 -15.04
C PHE A 80 -16.60 -1.96 -15.05
N TYR A 81 -16.16 -2.74 -16.05
CA TYR A 81 -14.76 -3.14 -16.16
C TYR A 81 -13.81 -1.94 -16.34
N SER A 82 -14.30 -0.82 -16.88
CA SER A 82 -13.51 0.41 -17.04
C SER A 82 -13.32 1.18 -15.74
N LEU A 83 -14.13 0.89 -14.71
CA LEU A 83 -14.06 1.51 -13.39
C LEU A 83 -13.14 0.77 -12.42
N LEU A 84 -12.63 -0.40 -12.81
CA LEU A 84 -11.81 -1.23 -11.94
C LEU A 84 -10.43 -0.60 -11.75
N SER A 85 -10.04 -0.43 -10.49
CA SER A 85 -8.68 -0.03 -10.11
C SER A 85 -7.68 -1.16 -10.37
N ASP A 86 -6.45 -0.79 -10.69
CA ASP A 86 -5.30 -1.72 -10.73
C ASP A 86 -4.53 -1.77 -9.39
N GLY A 87 -5.11 -1.19 -8.34
CA GLY A 87 -4.56 -1.17 -6.99
C GLY A 87 -3.52 -0.07 -6.76
N THR A 88 -3.42 0.91 -7.67
CA THR A 88 -2.43 1.99 -7.57
C THR A 88 -3.05 3.37 -7.74
N GLU A 89 -2.46 4.36 -7.07
CA GLU A 89 -2.80 5.77 -7.27
C GLU A 89 -1.74 6.49 -8.11
N PRO A 90 -2.10 7.53 -8.87
CA PRO A 90 -1.13 8.32 -9.63
C PRO A 90 -0.03 8.88 -8.72
N PRO A 91 1.25 8.83 -9.15
CA PRO A 91 2.33 9.39 -8.35
C PRO A 91 2.20 10.90 -8.20
N LEU A 92 2.69 11.41 -7.07
CA LEU A 92 2.86 12.84 -6.89
C LEU A 92 3.81 13.41 -7.93
N ASN A 93 3.62 14.70 -8.25
CA ASN A 93 4.59 15.42 -9.05
C ASN A 93 5.98 15.42 -8.37
N GLY A 94 7.04 15.43 -9.18
CA GLY A 94 8.41 15.24 -8.70
C GLY A 94 8.84 16.23 -7.63
N GLU A 95 8.51 17.50 -7.76
CA GLU A 95 8.87 18.54 -6.79
C GLU A 95 8.20 18.29 -5.43
N LYS A 96 6.88 18.04 -5.43
CA LYS A 96 6.13 17.78 -4.21
C LYS A 96 6.59 16.49 -3.54
N ARG A 97 6.84 15.44 -4.32
CA ARG A 97 7.39 14.17 -3.83
C ARG A 97 8.73 14.37 -3.12
N LEU A 98 9.66 15.07 -3.77
CA LEU A 98 11.00 15.34 -3.19
C LEU A 98 10.89 16.17 -1.91
N GLN A 99 10.01 17.15 -1.88
CA GLN A 99 9.74 17.94 -0.68
C GLN A 99 9.28 17.05 0.47
N LEU A 100 8.28 16.20 0.26
CA LEU A 100 7.73 15.35 1.32
C LEU A 100 8.74 14.30 1.80
N LEU A 101 9.50 13.69 0.89
CA LEU A 101 10.58 12.75 1.26
C LEU A 101 11.64 13.43 2.13
N ALA A 102 12.04 14.66 1.77
CA ALA A 102 12.99 15.43 2.57
C ALA A 102 12.42 15.79 3.95
N GLU A 103 11.16 16.20 4.02
CA GLU A 103 10.47 16.50 5.29
C GLU A 103 10.39 15.25 6.20
N ILE A 104 10.12 14.07 5.62
CA ILE A 104 10.12 12.79 6.37
C ILE A 104 11.53 12.49 6.91
N GLU A 105 12.57 12.57 6.07
CA GLU A 105 13.94 12.29 6.50
C GLU A 105 14.46 13.31 7.53
N GLU A 106 14.06 14.57 7.45
CA GLU A 106 14.36 15.60 8.46
C GLU A 106 13.68 15.26 9.78
N CYS A 107 12.38 14.93 9.76
CA CYS A 107 11.65 14.49 10.94
C CYS A 107 12.26 13.23 11.58
N LEU A 108 12.84 12.33 10.79
CA LEU A 108 13.56 11.16 11.31
C LEU A 108 14.85 11.58 12.03
N GLN A 109 15.61 12.55 11.51
CA GLN A 109 16.84 13.01 12.18
C GLN A 109 16.56 13.52 13.59
N ASP A 110 15.49 14.29 13.76
CA ASP A 110 15.16 14.90 15.05
C ASP A 110 14.66 13.90 16.10
N ARG A 111 14.31 12.67 15.67
CA ARG A 111 13.63 11.69 16.51
C ARG A 111 14.47 10.45 16.83
N VAL A 112 15.43 10.12 16.00
CA VAL A 112 16.28 8.94 16.21
C VAL A 112 17.54 9.28 17.01
N PRO A 113 18.07 8.33 17.82
CA PRO A 113 19.34 8.50 18.50
C PRO A 113 20.47 8.89 17.55
N SER A 114 21.43 9.68 18.03
CA SER A 114 22.54 10.20 17.22
C SER A 114 23.37 9.12 16.52
N GLU A 115 23.43 7.92 17.10
CA GLU A 115 24.12 6.76 16.53
C GLU A 115 23.49 6.22 15.24
N TRP A 116 22.22 6.55 14.95
CA TRP A 116 21.53 6.17 13.72
C TRP A 116 21.41 7.31 12.71
N GLN A 117 21.95 8.48 13.02
CA GLN A 117 21.96 9.64 12.12
C GLN A 117 23.19 9.58 11.17
N PRO A 118 23.04 9.94 9.88
CA PRO A 118 21.80 10.34 9.23
C PRO A 118 20.92 9.16 8.85
N MET A 119 19.67 9.13 9.32
CA MET A 119 18.72 8.09 8.93
C MET A 119 18.07 8.45 7.60
N ARG A 120 18.28 7.63 6.57
CA ARG A 120 17.69 7.83 5.24
C ARG A 120 16.59 6.82 5.00
N LEU A 121 15.54 7.25 4.30
CA LEU A 121 14.54 6.33 3.76
C LEU A 121 15.23 5.40 2.74
N PRO A 122 14.79 4.13 2.65
CA PRO A 122 15.40 3.18 1.74
C PRO A 122 15.11 3.57 0.28
N GLU A 123 16.04 3.22 -0.60
CA GLU A 123 16.02 3.71 -1.98
C GLU A 123 14.88 3.09 -2.80
N ASP A 124 14.56 1.81 -2.56
CA ASP A 124 13.43 1.11 -3.18
C ASP A 124 12.08 1.78 -2.84
N PHE A 125 11.90 2.27 -1.61
CA PHE A 125 10.72 3.05 -1.23
C PHE A 125 10.63 4.38 -1.98
N LYS A 126 11.76 5.09 -2.13
CA LYS A 126 11.79 6.33 -2.92
C LYS A 126 11.42 6.07 -4.37
N GLN A 127 11.91 4.97 -4.94
CA GLN A 127 11.54 4.52 -6.28
C GLN A 127 10.07 4.12 -6.38
N LEU A 128 9.49 3.44 -5.38
CA LEU A 128 8.05 3.18 -5.32
C LEU A 128 7.24 4.47 -5.41
N CYS A 129 7.66 5.51 -4.69
CA CYS A 129 7.01 6.83 -4.71
C CYS A 129 7.12 7.53 -6.08
N VAL A 130 8.07 7.13 -6.93
CA VAL A 130 8.13 7.59 -8.33
C VAL A 130 7.01 6.96 -9.16
N LEU A 131 6.65 5.71 -8.84
CA LEU A 131 5.66 4.93 -9.58
C LEU A 131 4.21 5.19 -9.12
N THR A 132 4.00 5.44 -7.84
CA THR A 132 2.66 5.58 -7.27
C THR A 132 2.65 6.43 -6.00
N ASP A 133 1.49 7.01 -5.66
CA ASP A 133 1.22 7.60 -4.33
C ASP A 133 0.22 6.77 -3.53
N GLY A 134 -0.01 5.51 -3.90
CA GLY A 134 -0.96 4.65 -3.18
C GLY A 134 -0.90 3.20 -3.64
N LEU A 135 -1.00 2.26 -2.71
CA LEU A 135 -0.95 0.82 -3.00
C LEU A 135 -2.05 0.10 -2.21
N THR A 136 -3.02 -0.48 -2.93
CA THR A 136 -4.20 -1.17 -2.37
C THR A 136 -4.36 -2.54 -2.99
N GLY A 137 -4.79 -3.53 -2.21
CA GLY A 137 -5.04 -4.89 -2.70
C GLY A 137 -6.23 -5.00 -3.68
N PRO A 138 -6.55 -6.23 -4.11
CA PRO A 138 -7.72 -6.50 -4.94
C PRO A 138 -9.03 -6.42 -4.15
N GLY A 139 -10.10 -5.97 -4.81
CA GLY A 139 -11.46 -5.80 -4.29
C GLY A 139 -12.25 -4.81 -5.16
N LEU A 140 -13.56 -5.04 -5.31
CA LEU A 140 -14.48 -4.05 -5.90
C LEU A 140 -14.68 -2.89 -4.92
N PRO A 141 -15.17 -1.70 -5.33
CA PRO A 141 -14.96 -0.46 -4.57
C PRO A 141 -15.44 -0.47 -3.12
N LYS A 142 -16.63 -0.99 -2.85
CA LYS A 142 -17.14 -1.10 -1.48
C LYS A 142 -16.34 -2.13 -0.68
N THR A 143 -16.11 -3.30 -1.25
CA THR A 143 -15.27 -4.33 -0.63
C THR A 143 -13.85 -3.83 -0.34
N ASN A 144 -13.25 -3.09 -1.27
CA ASN A 144 -11.93 -2.50 -1.13
C ASN A 144 -11.90 -1.52 0.06
N THR A 145 -12.86 -0.61 0.09
CA THR A 145 -13.00 0.42 1.15
C THR A 145 -13.27 -0.20 2.53
N MET A 146 -13.96 -1.33 2.61
CA MET A 146 -14.36 -1.93 3.89
C MET A 146 -13.39 -3.00 4.42
N TYR A 147 -12.67 -3.71 3.54
CA TYR A 147 -11.96 -4.93 3.93
C TYR A 147 -10.51 -4.99 3.46
N ILE A 148 -10.10 -4.11 2.55
CA ILE A 148 -8.79 -4.17 1.91
C ILE A 148 -7.94 -2.97 2.37
N PRO A 149 -6.96 -3.14 3.26
CA PRO A 149 -6.04 -2.07 3.61
C PRO A 149 -5.24 -1.53 2.45
N HIS A 150 -4.72 -0.34 2.71
CA HIS A 150 -3.71 0.30 1.89
C HIS A 150 -2.35 -0.04 2.49
N ALA A 151 -1.50 -0.73 1.74
CA ALA A 151 -0.09 -0.92 2.13
C ALA A 151 0.63 0.43 2.16
N PHE A 152 0.24 1.32 1.24
CA PHE A 152 0.78 2.65 1.14
C PHE A 152 -0.36 3.62 0.84
N ASN A 153 -0.54 4.64 1.68
CA ASN A 153 -1.60 5.65 1.58
C ASN A 153 -1.00 7.04 1.27
N GLY A 154 0.06 7.04 0.45
CA GLY A 154 0.76 8.23 -0.03
C GLY A 154 1.70 8.88 0.99
N LEU A 155 2.56 9.76 0.49
CA LEU A 155 3.62 10.40 1.31
C LEU A 155 3.10 11.36 2.39
N SER A 156 1.83 11.77 2.32
CA SER A 156 1.22 12.60 3.36
C SER A 156 0.91 11.81 4.64
N SER A 157 0.63 10.51 4.52
CA SER A 157 0.32 9.64 5.67
C SER A 157 1.50 9.48 6.64
N PRO A 158 2.74 9.19 6.17
CA PRO A 158 3.95 9.20 7.00
C PRO A 158 4.15 10.48 7.81
N LEU A 159 3.93 11.65 7.19
CA LEU A 159 4.09 12.93 7.88
C LEU A 159 3.04 13.14 8.97
N ALA A 160 1.79 12.73 8.74
CA ALA A 160 0.75 12.76 9.76
C ALA A 160 1.10 11.82 10.93
N SER A 161 1.55 10.60 10.62
CA SER A 161 1.98 9.60 11.61
C SER A 161 3.15 10.11 12.45
N LEU A 162 4.19 10.66 11.81
CA LEU A 162 5.34 11.23 12.50
C LEU A 162 4.93 12.42 13.39
N LYS A 163 4.02 13.30 12.94
CA LYS A 163 3.52 14.42 13.74
C LYS A 163 2.62 13.96 14.90
N GLY A 164 1.89 12.86 14.73
CA GLY A 164 0.85 12.39 15.64
C GLY A 164 1.34 11.46 16.75
N ASN A 165 2.15 10.44 16.42
CA ASN A 165 2.64 9.43 17.36
C ASN A 165 3.93 8.79 16.81
N TYR A 166 5.08 9.28 17.25
CA TYR A 166 6.32 8.49 17.14
C TYR A 166 6.34 7.52 18.30
N LEU A 167 6.31 6.22 18.00
CA LEU A 167 6.53 5.22 19.02
C LEU A 167 8.04 5.07 19.18
N SER A 168 8.56 5.37 20.37
CA SER A 168 9.90 4.93 20.72
C SER A 168 9.95 3.39 20.75
N ALA A 169 11.13 2.78 20.77
CA ALA A 169 11.26 1.33 20.95
C ALA A 169 10.57 0.81 22.24
N GLU A 170 10.40 1.66 23.26
CA GLU A 170 9.64 1.34 24.48
C GLU A 170 8.12 1.44 24.25
N ASP A 171 7.65 2.46 23.55
CA ASP A 171 6.23 2.61 23.21
C ASP A 171 5.77 1.51 22.25
N MET A 172 6.63 1.08 21.32
CA MET A 172 6.35 -0.05 20.43
C MET A 172 6.22 -1.38 21.17
N LYS A 173 6.99 -1.58 22.24
CA LYS A 173 6.86 -2.77 23.11
C LYS A 173 5.60 -2.73 23.96
N ALA A 174 5.09 -1.53 24.27
CA ALA A 174 3.83 -1.35 24.99
C ALA A 174 2.61 -1.47 24.06
N GLU A 175 2.79 -1.12 22.79
CA GLU A 175 1.78 -1.22 21.74
C GLU A 175 1.73 -2.63 21.14
N SER A 176 0.78 -3.44 21.60
CA SER A 176 0.52 -4.82 21.13
C SER A 176 0.32 -4.99 19.62
N PHE A 177 0.27 -3.91 18.84
CA PHE A 177 0.02 -3.95 17.41
C PHE A 177 1.28 -4.05 16.54
N LEU A 178 2.47 -3.74 17.06
CA LEU A 178 3.76 -3.86 16.39
C LEU A 178 4.63 -4.98 16.95
N ASP A 179 4.02 -5.97 17.62
CA ASP A 179 4.72 -7.17 18.06
C ASP A 179 5.13 -8.00 16.82
N LEU A 180 6.20 -7.56 16.16
CA LEU A 180 6.90 -8.25 15.11
C LEU A 180 7.73 -9.32 15.78
N LEU A 181 7.08 -10.45 16.07
CA LEU A 181 7.73 -11.65 16.60
C LEU A 181 9.05 -11.87 15.84
N ASP A 182 10.15 -11.98 16.58
CA ASP A 182 11.53 -12.18 16.10
C ASP A 182 12.26 -10.93 15.53
N TYR A 183 11.70 -9.72 15.70
CA TYR A 183 12.35 -8.47 15.29
C TYR A 183 12.46 -7.44 16.42
N GLU A 184 13.65 -6.86 16.55
CA GLU A 184 13.89 -5.64 17.30
C GLU A 184 13.59 -4.42 16.40
N VAL A 185 12.57 -3.64 16.76
CA VAL A 185 12.19 -2.43 16.01
C VAL A 185 12.76 -1.18 16.67
N ALA A 186 13.43 -0.39 15.85
CA ALA A 186 14.05 0.86 16.22
C ALA A 186 13.15 2.06 15.91
N VAL A 187 12.58 2.05 14.71
CA VAL A 187 11.73 3.11 14.15
C VAL A 187 10.70 2.45 13.25
N ALA A 188 9.48 2.99 13.25
CA ALA A 188 8.42 2.59 12.35
C ALA A 188 7.67 3.84 11.91
N ILE A 189 7.39 3.88 10.62
CA ILE A 189 6.66 4.98 9.99
C ILE A 189 5.34 4.40 9.52
N GLY A 190 4.22 4.94 10.01
CA GLY A 190 2.90 4.58 9.49
C GLY A 190 2.80 4.94 8.01
N MET A 191 2.59 3.94 7.16
CA MET A 191 2.55 4.07 5.71
C MET A 191 1.14 3.94 5.15
N GLY A 192 0.27 3.22 5.85
CA GLY A 192 -1.11 3.04 5.43
C GLY A 192 -1.97 2.44 6.51
N ASP A 193 -3.27 2.50 6.26
CA ASP A 193 -4.30 2.22 7.24
C ASP A 193 -5.15 1.05 6.76
N VAL A 194 -5.74 0.32 7.70
CA VAL A 194 -6.86 -0.57 7.39
C VAL A 194 -8.14 0.25 7.48
N ALA A 195 -8.70 0.60 6.33
CA ALA A 195 -10.05 1.14 6.25
C ALA A 195 -11.08 0.07 6.69
N GLY A 196 -12.19 0.49 7.30
CA GLY A 196 -13.30 -0.41 7.66
C GLY A 196 -13.34 -0.93 9.11
N GLY A 197 -12.52 -0.43 10.03
CA GLY A 197 -12.70 -0.66 11.47
C GLY A 197 -12.34 -2.06 11.98
N THR A 198 -11.73 -2.91 11.15
CA THR A 198 -11.23 -4.24 11.50
C THR A 198 -9.86 -4.20 12.20
N GLY A 199 -9.20 -3.05 12.16
CA GLY A 199 -7.86 -2.81 12.72
C GLY A 199 -6.72 -3.25 11.83
N GLY A 200 -5.49 -2.88 12.21
CA GLY A 200 -4.26 -3.17 11.47
C GLY A 200 -3.71 -1.93 10.76
N GLY A 201 -2.78 -2.15 9.83
CA GLY A 201 -2.07 -1.06 9.14
C GLY A 201 -0.84 -1.55 8.40
N SER A 202 -0.10 -0.61 7.82
CA SER A 202 1.20 -0.87 7.24
C SER A 202 2.23 0.13 7.74
N TRP A 203 3.45 -0.37 7.93
CA TRP A 203 4.57 0.38 8.46
C TRP A 203 5.84 0.09 7.68
N LEU A 204 6.65 1.12 7.51
CA LEU A 204 8.05 0.98 7.11
C LEU A 204 8.91 1.03 8.37
N CYS A 205 9.56 -0.09 8.69
CA CYS A 205 10.25 -0.30 9.95
C CYS A 205 11.76 -0.38 9.74
N TRP A 206 12.54 0.41 10.48
CA TRP A 206 13.95 0.14 10.70
C TRP A 206 14.02 -0.91 11.80
N CYS A 207 14.44 -2.12 11.46
CA CYS A 207 14.44 -3.24 12.39
C CYS A 207 15.63 -4.18 12.20
N LYS A 208 15.89 -4.99 13.22
CA LYS A 208 16.89 -6.04 13.25
C LYS A 208 16.20 -7.36 13.53
N ASP A 209 16.41 -8.38 12.71
CA ASP A 209 15.92 -9.71 13.02
C ASP A 209 16.92 -10.45 13.94
N ASP A 210 16.39 -11.33 14.79
CA ASP A 210 17.18 -12.06 15.78
C ASP A 210 18.19 -13.06 15.18
N PHE A 211 18.07 -13.38 13.87
CA PHE A 211 18.91 -14.37 13.22
C PHE A 211 20.15 -13.77 12.56
N THR A 212 20.00 -12.65 11.85
CA THR A 212 21.05 -11.98 11.10
C THR A 212 21.72 -10.86 11.89
N GLU A 213 21.09 -10.42 12.98
CA GLU A 213 21.49 -9.28 13.81
C GLU A 213 21.78 -8.01 12.98
N THR A 214 21.21 -7.89 11.78
CA THR A 214 21.48 -6.79 10.85
C THR A 214 20.30 -5.83 10.80
N TRP A 215 20.58 -4.56 11.09
CA TRP A 215 19.61 -3.46 10.96
C TRP A 215 19.36 -3.13 9.49
N LYS A 216 18.10 -3.12 9.08
CA LYS A 216 17.67 -2.62 7.78
C LYS A 216 16.19 -2.21 7.80
N TRP A 217 15.79 -1.46 6.76
CA TRP A 217 14.39 -1.16 6.52
C TRP A 217 13.65 -2.40 6.03
N ARG A 218 12.44 -2.63 6.56
CA ARG A 218 11.52 -3.68 6.14
C ARG A 218 10.09 -3.17 6.18
N TRP A 219 9.23 -3.74 5.34
CA TRP A 219 7.80 -3.47 5.39
C TRP A 219 7.12 -4.40 6.38
N SER A 220 6.21 -3.85 7.17
CA SER A 220 5.29 -4.61 7.98
C SER A 220 3.86 -4.30 7.56
N VAL A 221 3.03 -5.34 7.41
CA VAL A 221 1.61 -5.21 7.10
C VAL A 221 0.83 -6.08 8.06
N ARG A 222 -0.24 -5.54 8.62
CA ARG A 222 -1.14 -6.27 9.51
C ARG A 222 -2.58 -6.16 9.04
N LEU A 223 -3.24 -7.31 8.86
CA LEU A 223 -4.64 -7.39 8.47
C LEU A 223 -5.51 -7.68 9.71
N GLY A 224 -6.07 -6.65 10.33
CA GLY A 224 -6.89 -6.83 11.53
C GLY A 224 -6.10 -6.80 12.85
N HIS A 225 -6.80 -6.51 13.94
CA HIS A 225 -6.21 -6.45 15.30
C HIS A 225 -5.72 -7.77 15.90
N ASN A 226 -6.04 -8.92 15.30
CA ASN A 226 -5.74 -10.24 15.87
C ASN A 226 -4.72 -11.05 15.05
N GLN A 227 -4.33 -10.57 13.88
CA GLN A 227 -3.34 -11.27 13.05
C GLN A 227 -1.93 -10.80 13.40
N THR A 228 -0.96 -11.71 13.31
CA THR A 228 0.45 -11.34 13.37
C THR A 228 0.82 -10.54 12.11
N PRO A 229 1.61 -9.46 12.22
CA PRO A 229 2.03 -8.73 11.04
C PRO A 229 2.89 -9.60 10.12
N ARG A 230 2.71 -9.46 8.81
CA ARG A 230 3.59 -9.98 7.77
C ARG A 230 4.76 -9.02 7.59
N VAL A 231 5.96 -9.55 7.45
CA VAL A 231 7.18 -8.76 7.17
C VAL A 231 7.66 -9.06 5.74
N TYR A 232 8.00 -8.00 5.01
CA TYR A 232 8.63 -8.08 3.69
C TYR A 232 9.99 -7.37 3.73
N GLU A 233 10.98 -8.00 3.12
CA GLU A 233 12.38 -7.55 3.20
C GLU A 233 12.66 -6.26 2.44
N ASP A 234 11.84 -5.95 1.43
CA ASP A 234 11.96 -4.79 0.54
C ASP A 234 10.61 -4.54 -0.18
N VAL A 235 10.55 -3.51 -1.02
CA VAL A 235 9.38 -3.17 -1.84
C VAL A 235 9.02 -4.25 -2.84
N VAL A 236 9.99 -4.96 -3.41
CA VAL A 236 9.72 -6.04 -4.39
C VAL A 236 8.98 -7.18 -3.70
N GLY A 237 9.47 -7.61 -2.54
CA GLY A 237 8.83 -8.64 -1.72
C GLY A 237 7.43 -8.24 -1.28
N LEU A 238 7.21 -6.96 -0.97
CA LEU A 238 5.87 -6.40 -0.72
C LEU A 238 4.98 -6.58 -1.97
N LEU A 239 5.39 -6.04 -3.12
CA LEU A 239 4.59 -6.08 -4.37
C LEU A 239 4.27 -7.51 -4.83
N GLU A 240 5.20 -8.45 -4.66
CA GLU A 240 4.99 -9.83 -5.11
C GLU A 240 4.02 -10.64 -4.22
N LYS A 241 3.88 -10.27 -2.95
CA LYS A 241 3.20 -11.09 -1.94
C LYS A 241 2.00 -10.43 -1.29
N TYR A 242 1.99 -9.10 -1.18
CA TYR A 242 0.95 -8.33 -0.48
C TYR A 242 -0.46 -8.69 -0.94
N TRP A 243 -0.69 -8.79 -2.26
CA TRP A 243 -2.01 -9.14 -2.81
C TRP A 243 -2.53 -10.49 -2.29
N LYS A 244 -1.66 -11.44 -1.95
CA LYS A 244 -2.04 -12.78 -1.46
C LYS A 244 -2.64 -12.73 -0.07
N ASP A 245 -2.21 -11.78 0.75
CA ASP A 245 -2.69 -11.67 2.12
C ASP A 245 -4.19 -11.30 2.18
N PHE A 246 -4.75 -10.76 1.09
CA PHE A 246 -6.18 -10.42 0.97
C PHE A 246 -7.06 -11.53 0.42
N LEU A 247 -6.48 -12.59 -0.15
CA LEU A 247 -7.26 -13.60 -0.86
C LEU A 247 -8.34 -14.21 0.02
N THR A 248 -8.08 -14.40 1.31
CA THR A 248 -9.09 -14.91 2.25
C THR A 248 -10.30 -13.99 2.37
N ASN A 249 -10.11 -12.66 2.39
CA ASN A 249 -11.22 -11.69 2.49
C ASN A 249 -12.00 -11.59 1.19
N ILE A 250 -11.30 -11.63 0.05
CA ILE A 250 -11.92 -11.52 -1.27
C ILE A 250 -12.71 -12.81 -1.59
N VAL A 251 -12.12 -13.98 -1.35
CA VAL A 251 -12.79 -15.27 -1.55
C VAL A 251 -13.99 -15.43 -0.61
N ALA A 252 -13.94 -14.88 0.60
CA ALA A 252 -15.12 -14.86 1.48
C ALA A 252 -16.28 -14.02 0.93
N SER A 253 -16.00 -13.02 0.07
CA SER A 253 -17.00 -12.10 -0.48
C SER A 253 -17.56 -12.55 -1.83
N TYR A 254 -16.76 -13.25 -2.65
CA TYR A 254 -17.15 -13.63 -4.02
C TYR A 254 -16.93 -15.12 -4.35
N ASP A 255 -16.60 -16.00 -3.41
CA ASP A 255 -16.17 -17.38 -3.66
C ASP A 255 -14.85 -17.46 -4.47
N ASP A 256 -14.60 -18.56 -5.18
CA ASP A 256 -13.38 -18.75 -6.00
C ASP A 256 -13.34 -17.76 -7.18
N ILE A 257 -12.27 -16.98 -7.24
CA ILE A 257 -12.05 -15.93 -8.25
C ILE A 257 -10.84 -16.26 -9.14
N GLY A 258 -10.41 -17.53 -9.19
CA GLY A 258 -9.30 -17.98 -10.04
C GLY A 258 -7.91 -17.56 -9.54
N GLN A 259 -7.80 -17.23 -8.25
CA GLN A 259 -6.57 -16.79 -7.58
C GLN A 259 -5.42 -17.80 -7.65
N GLU A 260 -5.72 -19.10 -7.77
CA GLU A 260 -4.71 -20.16 -7.88
C GLU A 260 -3.96 -20.15 -9.21
N ASN A 261 -4.45 -19.42 -10.22
CA ASN A 261 -3.88 -19.36 -11.56
C ASN A 261 -3.00 -18.10 -11.80
N LEU A 262 -2.70 -17.31 -10.76
CA LEU A 262 -2.07 -15.97 -10.84
C LEU A 262 -0.75 -15.80 -10.03
#